data_AF-A0A7V6YEF9-F1
#
_entry.id   AF-A0A7V6YEF9-F1
#
_cell.length_a   1.000
_cell.length_b   1.000
_cell.length_c   1.000
_cell.angle_alpha   90.00
_cell.angle_beta   90.00
_cell.angle_gamma   90.00
#
_symmetry.space_group_name_H-M   'P 1'
#
loop_
_entity.id
_entity.type
_entity.pdbx_description
1 polymer ?
#
loop_
_entity_poly.entity_id
_entity_poly.type
_entity_poly.pdbx_seq_one_letter_code
_entity_poly.pdbx_strand_id
1 'polypeptide(L)'
;MKRHRKLVALLVALTFLFSIVAPVMAATPSEAEKAADKLNVLGIIEGYPDGSFGLDRNITRAEFAKIAVVAAGLKDAAEQLVNFPSQFSDVKVGEWYTGWINMAASQGFVKGDPAGTFRPNDNITY
;
A
#
# COMPACT_ATOMS: atom_id res chain seq x y z
N MET A 1 11.75 64.21 -13.68
CA MET A 1 10.51 63.56 -13.14
C MET A 1 9.87 62.47 -14.02
N LYS A 2 9.88 62.53 -15.36
CA LYS A 2 9.15 61.54 -16.20
C LYS A 2 9.80 60.14 -16.34
N ARG A 3 11.12 59.99 -16.14
CA ARG A 3 11.83 58.69 -16.26
C ARG A 3 11.67 57.76 -15.03
N HIS A 4 11.58 58.33 -13.82
CA HIS A 4 11.36 57.54 -12.59
C HIS A 4 9.94 56.95 -12.51
N ARG A 5 8.93 57.60 -13.11
CA ARG A 5 7.55 57.10 -13.19
C ARG A 5 7.42 55.81 -14.01
N LYS A 6 8.31 55.60 -14.99
CA LYS A 6 8.34 54.37 -15.81
C LYS A 6 9.05 53.21 -15.10
N LEU A 7 10.06 53.48 -14.27
CA LEU A 7 10.76 52.47 -13.47
C LEU A 7 9.93 52.00 -12.26
N VAL A 8 9.18 52.91 -11.63
CA VAL A 8 8.24 52.55 -10.55
C VAL A 8 7.05 51.73 -11.10
N ALA A 9 6.58 52.02 -12.31
CA ALA A 9 5.53 51.23 -12.96
C ALA A 9 5.98 49.80 -13.33
N LEU A 10 7.25 49.60 -13.68
CA LEU A 10 7.81 48.29 -14.02
C LEU A 10 8.02 47.40 -12.78
N LEU A 11 8.29 48.01 -11.63
CA LEU A 11 8.52 47.30 -10.36
C LEU A 11 7.22 46.90 -9.66
N VAL A 12 6.14 47.67 -9.86
CA VAL A 12 4.78 47.32 -9.37
C VAL A 12 4.09 46.28 -10.26
N ALA A 13 4.47 46.17 -11.53
CA ALA A 13 3.95 45.14 -12.43
C ALA A 13 4.56 43.74 -12.17
N LEU A 14 5.75 43.66 -11.57
CA LEU A 14 6.42 42.39 -11.28
C LEU A 14 5.94 41.74 -9.97
N THR A 15 5.36 42.50 -9.05
CA THR A 15 4.85 42.00 -7.77
C THR A 15 3.44 41.38 -7.86
N PHE A 16 2.77 41.46 -9.01
CA PHE A 16 1.51 40.75 -9.27
C PHE A 16 1.68 39.28 -9.70
N LEU A 17 2.93 38.78 -9.79
CA LEU A 17 3.23 37.34 -9.90
C LEU A 17 3.33 36.63 -8.54
N PHE A 18 2.98 37.30 -7.45
CA PHE A 18 2.75 36.62 -6.17
C PHE A 18 1.37 35.95 -6.22
N SER A 19 1.37 34.81 -6.89
CA SER A 19 0.26 33.88 -7.01
C SER A 19 -0.44 33.71 -5.66
N ILE A 20 -1.75 33.89 -5.67
CA ILE A 20 -2.62 33.40 -4.60
C ILE A 20 -2.48 31.88 -4.65
N VAL A 21 -1.58 31.31 -3.86
CA VAL A 21 -1.69 29.91 -3.47
C VAL A 21 -2.89 29.89 -2.55
N ALA A 22 -4.08 29.70 -3.12
CA ALA A 22 -5.24 29.36 -2.31
C ALA A 22 -4.81 28.13 -1.50
N PRO A 23 -5.03 28.10 -0.17
CA PRO A 23 -4.83 26.86 0.56
C PRO A 23 -5.73 25.84 -0.13
N VAL A 24 -5.12 24.87 -0.80
CA VAL A 24 -5.81 23.65 -1.18
C VAL A 24 -6.25 23.09 0.15
N MET A 25 -7.54 23.22 0.48
CA MET A 25 -8.11 22.62 1.66
C MET A 25 -8.01 21.11 1.44
N ALA A 26 -6.90 20.51 1.87
CA ALA A 26 -6.76 19.07 1.89
C ALA A 26 -7.90 18.53 2.76
N ALA A 27 -8.68 17.61 2.22
CA ALA A 27 -9.68 16.90 3.01
C ALA A 27 -8.98 16.27 4.22
N THR A 28 -9.61 16.35 5.39
CA THR A 28 -9.09 15.64 6.57
C THR A 28 -9.09 14.15 6.26
N PRO A 29 -7.95 13.44 6.40
CA PRO A 29 -7.91 12.01 6.14
C PRO A 29 -8.91 11.27 7.03
N SER A 30 -9.63 10.34 6.44
CA SER A 30 -10.47 9.36 7.13
C SER A 30 -9.64 8.53 8.11
N GLU A 31 -10.31 7.88 9.07
CA GLU A 31 -9.62 6.98 10.00
C GLU A 31 -8.96 5.81 9.29
N ALA A 32 -9.58 5.30 8.22
CA ALA A 32 -9.02 4.23 7.40
C ALA A 32 -7.72 4.68 6.71
N GLU A 33 -7.68 5.89 6.13
CA GLU A 33 -6.46 6.45 5.54
C GLU A 33 -5.36 6.61 6.59
N LYS A 34 -5.69 7.15 7.78
CA LYS A 34 -4.71 7.26 8.88
C LYS A 34 -4.16 5.90 9.32
N ALA A 35 -5.02 4.87 9.37
CA ALA A 35 -4.61 3.52 9.73
C ALA A 35 -3.70 2.92 8.65
N ALA A 36 -4.03 3.10 7.38
CA ALA A 36 -3.22 2.65 6.26
C ALA A 36 -1.85 3.34 6.23
N ASP A 37 -1.81 4.66 6.42
CA ASP A 37 -0.57 5.43 6.54
C ASP A 37 0.30 4.90 7.68
N LYS A 38 -0.31 4.62 8.84
CA LYS A 38 0.43 4.07 9.99
C LYS A 38 1.01 2.69 9.68
N LEU A 39 0.24 1.81 9.04
CA LEU A 39 0.73 0.49 8.63
C LEU A 39 1.83 0.59 7.57
N ASN A 40 1.75 1.58 6.68
CA ASN A 40 2.76 1.85 5.68
C ASN A 40 4.06 2.36 6.29
N VAL A 41 3.99 3.30 7.22
CA VAL A 41 5.14 3.78 8.00
C VAL A 41 5.81 2.65 8.79
N LEU A 42 5.04 1.69 9.27
CA LEU A 42 5.55 0.48 9.91
C LEU A 42 6.11 -0.56 8.94
N GLY A 43 6.01 -0.34 7.63
CA GLY A 43 6.46 -1.26 6.58
C GLY A 43 5.59 -2.52 6.44
N ILE A 44 4.37 -2.53 7.00
CA ILE A 44 3.46 -3.68 6.97
C ILE A 44 2.72 -3.75 5.64
N ILE A 45 2.33 -2.59 5.10
CA ILE A 45 1.66 -2.49 3.80
C ILE A 45 2.40 -1.50 2.89
N GLU A 46 2.36 -1.74 1.59
CA GLU A 46 3.04 -0.91 0.58
C GLU A 46 2.03 -0.14 -0.31
N GLY A 47 0.76 -0.56 -0.31
CA GLY A 47 -0.23 -0.07 -1.28
C GLY A 47 -0.10 -0.75 -2.64
N TYR A 48 -0.80 -0.21 -3.63
CA TYR A 48 -0.84 -0.70 -5.00
C TYR A 48 0.04 0.16 -5.93
N PRO A 49 0.41 -0.35 -7.12
CA PRO A 49 1.21 0.41 -8.08
C PRO A 49 0.59 1.72 -8.55
N ASP A 50 -0.73 1.89 -8.40
CA ASP A 50 -1.46 3.13 -8.71
C ASP A 50 -1.34 4.20 -7.60
N GLY A 51 -0.65 3.89 -6.51
CA GLY A 51 -0.45 4.77 -5.36
C GLY A 51 -1.58 4.73 -4.33
N SER A 52 -2.62 3.92 -4.53
CA SER A 52 -3.70 3.74 -3.57
C SER A 52 -3.39 2.66 -2.53
N PHE A 53 -4.10 2.70 -1.40
CA PHE A 53 -4.15 1.57 -0.46
C PHE A 53 -5.34 0.61 -0.73
N GLY A 54 -6.20 0.92 -1.71
CA GLY A 54 -7.41 0.14 -2.03
C GLY A 54 -8.36 -0.02 -0.84
N LEU A 55 -8.61 1.05 -0.08
CA LEU A 55 -9.41 1.01 1.15
C LEU A 55 -10.90 0.72 0.93
N ASP A 56 -11.36 0.84 -0.30
CA ASP A 56 -12.74 0.62 -0.74
C ASP A 56 -12.98 -0.81 -1.25
N ARG A 57 -11.95 -1.65 -1.32
CA ARG A 57 -12.06 -3.05 -1.76
C ARG A 57 -11.70 -4.04 -0.68
N ASN A 58 -12.25 -5.24 -0.82
CA ASN A 58 -11.75 -6.38 -0.06
C ASN A 58 -10.36 -6.76 -0.56
N ILE A 59 -9.50 -7.16 0.37
CA ILE A 59 -8.22 -7.78 0.04
C ILE A 59 -8.41 -9.27 -0.24
N THR A 60 -7.50 -9.82 -1.04
CA THR A 60 -7.44 -11.25 -1.30
C THR A 60 -6.85 -12.01 -0.11
N ARG A 61 -7.06 -13.33 -0.08
CA ARG A 61 -6.45 -14.21 0.92
C ARG A 61 -4.92 -14.21 0.83
N ALA A 62 -4.35 -14.06 -0.36
CA ALA A 62 -2.90 -13.91 -0.55
C ALA A 62 -2.37 -12.58 0.01
N GLU A 63 -3.07 -11.47 -0.23
CA GLU A 63 -2.73 -10.16 0.34
C GLU A 63 -2.77 -10.20 1.87
N PHE A 64 -3.81 -10.83 2.45
CA PHE A 64 -3.90 -11.05 3.89
C PHE A 64 -2.71 -11.86 4.43
N ALA A 65 -2.33 -12.95 3.76
CA ALA A 65 -1.18 -13.77 4.16
C ALA A 65 0.12 -12.94 4.19
N LYS A 66 0.38 -12.12 3.17
CA LYS A 66 1.54 -11.20 3.15
C LYS A 66 1.48 -10.24 4.35
N ILE A 67 0.34 -9.58 4.58
CA ILE A 67 0.18 -8.62 5.68
C ILE A 67 0.45 -9.27 7.04
N ALA A 68 -0.14 -10.44 7.31
CA ALA A 68 0.03 -11.16 8.58
C ALA A 68 1.50 -11.54 8.83
N VAL A 69 2.18 -12.04 7.80
CA VAL A 69 3.59 -12.45 7.87
C VAL A 69 4.52 -11.26 8.09
N VAL A 70 4.30 -10.15 7.37
CA VAL A 70 5.12 -8.94 7.53
C VAL A 70 4.87 -8.32 8.91
N ALA A 71 3.62 -8.25 9.36
CA ALA A 71 3.29 -7.77 10.71
C ALA A 71 3.91 -8.64 11.82
N ALA A 72 4.13 -9.93 11.56
CA ALA A 72 4.84 -10.84 12.47
C ALA A 72 6.37 -10.73 12.41
N GLY A 73 6.94 -9.87 11.56
CA GLY A 73 8.39 -9.70 11.40
C GLY A 73 9.07 -10.85 10.65
N LEU A 74 8.31 -11.61 9.85
CA LEU A 74 8.78 -12.82 9.16
C LEU A 74 9.03 -12.60 7.66
N LYS A 75 9.27 -11.34 7.25
CA LYS A 75 9.39 -10.94 5.85
C LYS A 75 10.46 -11.75 5.11
N ASP A 76 11.70 -11.67 5.57
CA ASP A 76 12.85 -12.29 4.91
C ASP A 76 12.71 -13.82 4.82
N ALA A 77 12.15 -14.43 5.87
CA ALA A 77 11.93 -15.88 5.90
C ALA A 77 10.87 -16.30 4.88
N ALA A 78 9.82 -15.51 4.66
CA ALA A 78 8.81 -15.79 3.65
C ALA A 78 9.34 -15.60 2.22
N GLU A 79 10.16 -14.57 1.97
CA GLU A 79 10.78 -14.35 0.66
C GLU A 79 11.66 -15.53 0.23
N GLN A 80 12.33 -16.20 1.18
CA GLN A 80 13.10 -17.42 0.93
C GLN A 80 12.23 -18.63 0.52
N LEU A 81 10.94 -18.62 0.85
CA LEU A 81 10.02 -19.74 0.60
C LEU A 81 9.30 -19.68 -0.77
N VAL A 82 9.58 -18.67 -1.60
CA VAL A 82 8.88 -18.47 -2.89
C VAL A 82 9.05 -19.66 -3.85
N ASN A 83 10.22 -20.30 -3.84
CA ASN A 83 10.55 -21.43 -4.72
C ASN A 83 10.30 -22.79 -4.06
N PHE A 84 9.64 -22.83 -2.90
CA PHE A 84 9.31 -24.06 -2.20
C PHE A 84 7.86 -24.47 -2.47
N PRO A 85 7.57 -25.78 -2.64
CA PRO A 85 6.22 -26.26 -2.85
C PRO A 85 5.34 -25.94 -1.64
N SER A 86 4.09 -25.58 -1.93
CA SER A 86 3.08 -25.37 -0.89
C SER A 86 2.39 -26.68 -0.51
N GLN A 87 1.82 -26.73 0.69
CA GLN A 87 0.88 -27.77 1.08
C GLN A 87 -0.47 -27.65 0.35
N PHE A 88 -0.76 -26.50 -0.25
CA PHE A 88 -1.99 -26.24 -0.98
C PHE A 88 -1.80 -26.49 -2.47
N SER A 89 -2.72 -27.24 -3.07
CA SER A 89 -2.60 -27.73 -4.46
C SER A 89 -2.71 -26.63 -5.53
N ASP A 90 -3.33 -25.49 -5.21
CA ASP A 90 -3.54 -24.34 -6.08
C ASP A 90 -2.49 -23.22 -5.89
N VAL A 91 -1.53 -23.40 -4.98
CA VAL A 91 -0.44 -22.47 -4.76
C VAL A 91 0.78 -22.97 -5.54
N LYS A 92 0.99 -22.39 -6.72
CA LYS A 92 2.10 -22.77 -7.60
C LYS A 92 3.44 -22.26 -7.06
N VAL A 93 4.51 -23.00 -7.32
CA VAL A 93 5.87 -22.57 -6.98
C VAL A 93 6.26 -21.35 -7.80
N GLY A 94 6.93 -20.38 -7.17
CA GLY A 94 7.46 -19.19 -7.84
C GLY A 94 6.48 -18.03 -7.99
N GLU A 95 5.21 -18.18 -7.59
CA GLU A 95 4.26 -17.08 -7.58
C GLU A 95 4.59 -16.09 -6.44
N TRP A 96 4.26 -14.81 -6.64
CA TRP A 96 4.57 -13.76 -5.66
C TRP A 96 4.02 -14.05 -4.25
N TYR A 97 2.90 -14.79 -4.18
CA TYR A 97 2.23 -15.16 -2.94
C TYR A 97 2.77 -16.42 -2.26
N THR A 98 3.58 -17.22 -2.94
CA THR A 98 3.90 -18.58 -2.49
C THR A 98 4.64 -18.59 -1.18
N GLY A 99 5.67 -17.75 -1.07
CA GLY A 99 6.44 -17.61 0.16
C GLY A 99 5.60 -17.13 1.34
N TRP A 100 4.74 -16.13 1.10
CA TRP A 100 3.84 -15.56 2.11
C TRP A 100 2.82 -16.58 2.61
N ILE A 101 2.20 -17.35 1.71
CA ILE A 101 1.22 -18.37 2.07
C ILE A 101 1.88 -19.52 2.82
N ASN A 102 3.05 -19.97 2.37
CA ASN A 102 3.81 -21.04 3.03
C ASN A 102 4.18 -20.63 4.46
N MET A 103 4.72 -19.42 4.63
CA MET A 103 5.06 -18.89 5.95
C MET A 103 3.81 -18.75 6.82
N ALA A 104 2.76 -18.08 6.33
CA ALA A 104 1.52 -17.86 7.08
C ALA A 104 0.89 -19.18 7.54
N ALA A 105 0.89 -20.20 6.69
CA ALA A 105 0.33 -21.49 7.03
C ALA A 105 1.19 -22.25 8.07
N SER A 106 2.52 -22.14 7.98
CA SER A 106 3.44 -22.73 8.99
C SER A 106 3.27 -22.11 10.38
N GLN A 107 2.92 -20.83 10.45
CA GLN A 107 2.65 -20.12 11.71
C GLN A 107 1.20 -20.28 12.19
N GLY A 108 0.33 -20.93 11.41
CA GLY A 108 -1.08 -21.11 11.72
C GLY A 108 -1.93 -19.84 11.56
N PHE A 109 -1.44 -18.81 10.84
CA PHE A 109 -2.19 -17.59 10.57
C PHE A 109 -3.31 -17.80 9.55
N VAL A 110 -3.13 -18.80 8.67
CA VAL A 110 -4.09 -19.13 7.63
C VAL A 110 -4.25 -20.64 7.51
N LYS A 111 -5.41 -21.05 7.00
CA LYS A 111 -5.74 -22.45 6.70
C LYS A 111 -6.37 -22.54 5.31
N GLY A 112 -6.09 -23.65 4.62
CA GLY A 112 -6.79 -24.03 3.40
C GLY A 112 -8.16 -24.63 3.67
N ASP A 113 -8.89 -24.91 2.60
CA ASP A 113 -10.17 -25.59 2.65
C ASP A 113 -10.02 -27.11 2.80
N PRO A 114 -11.11 -27.86 3.07
CA PRO A 114 -11.06 -29.32 3.16
C PRO A 114 -10.62 -30.03 1.88
N ALA A 115 -10.62 -29.33 0.73
CA ALA A 115 -10.14 -29.87 -0.54
C ALA A 115 -8.62 -29.70 -0.72
N GLY A 116 -7.90 -29.14 0.26
CA GLY A 116 -6.46 -28.90 0.18
C GLY A 116 -6.10 -27.71 -0.70
N THR A 117 -7.01 -26.75 -0.83
CA THR A 117 -6.85 -25.55 -1.66
C THR A 117 -6.75 -24.31 -0.76
N PHE A 118 -5.93 -23.33 -1.13
CA PHE A 118 -5.81 -22.07 -0.42
C PHE A 118 -6.74 -20.98 -0.94
N ARG A 119 -6.95 -20.91 -2.26
CA ARG A 119 -7.71 -19.89 -2.99
C ARG A 119 -7.09 -18.50 -2.87
N PRO A 120 -5.86 -18.29 -3.39
CA PRO A 120 -5.08 -17.07 -3.15
C PRO A 120 -5.76 -15.79 -3.64
N ASN A 121 -6.54 -15.88 -4.72
CA ASN A 121 -7.21 -14.74 -5.36
C ASN A 121 -8.63 -14.49 -4.86
N ASP A 122 -9.18 -15.36 -4.02
CA ASP A 122 -10.50 -15.14 -3.43
C ASP A 122 -10.38 -14.05 -2.35
N ASN A 123 -11.46 -13.27 -2.17
CA ASN A 123 -11.53 -12.28 -1.10
C ASN A 123 -11.46 -12.95 0.26
N ILE A 124 -10.74 -12.33 1.21
CA ILE A 124 -10.80 -12.75 2.61
C ILE A 124 -12.20 -12.46 3.17
N THR A 125 -12.76 -13.42 3.90
CA THR A 125 -14.04 -13.30 4.60
C THR A 125 -13.81 -13.48 6.11
N TYR A 126 -14.76 -13.01 6.93
CA TYR A 126 -14.77 -13.19 8.38
C TYR A 126 -15.24 -14.60 8.79
#